data_AF-A0A8X6MC30-F1
#
_entry.id   AF-A0A8X6MC30-F1
#
_cell.length_a   1.000
_cell.length_b   1.000
_cell.length_c   1.000
_cell.angle_alpha   90.00
_cell.angle_beta   90.00
_cell.angle_gamma   90.00
#
_symmetry.space_group_name_H-M   'P 1'
#
loop_
_entity.id
_entity.type
_entity.pdbx_description
1 polymer ?
#
loop_
_entity_poly.entity_id
_entity_poly.type
_entity_poly.pdbx_seq_one_letter_code
_entity_poly.pdbx_strand_id
1 'polypeptide(L)' 'MFTSVTSPVTLLDIEVYEATGTVCADTGASQSVDGELMLKFLKNRGRKFSELYLSMCPADGQQSTPLVQRATIANHYM' A
#
# COMPACT_ATOMS: atom_id res chain seq x y z
N MET A 1 25.33 -8.82 -12.02
CA MET A 1 24.59 -7.61 -11.59
C MET A 1 23.40 -7.49 -12.52
N PHE A 2 22.19 -7.73 -12.05
CA PHE A 2 20.97 -7.54 -12.85
C PHE A 2 20.50 -6.12 -12.63
N THR A 3 20.58 -5.28 -13.65
CA THR A 3 20.03 -3.91 -13.63
C THR A 3 18.57 -3.98 -14.03
N SER A 4 17.67 -3.75 -13.08
CA SER A 4 16.26 -3.49 -13.37
C SER A 4 16.13 -2.02 -13.74
N VAL A 5 15.78 -1.73 -15.00
CA VAL A 5 15.31 -0.40 -15.40
C VAL A 5 13.88 -0.24 -14.91
N THR A 6 13.64 0.73 -14.04
CA THR A 6 12.27 1.10 -13.63
C THR A 6 11.52 1.57 -14.87
N SER A 7 10.58 0.73 -15.33
CA SER A 7 9.60 1.04 -16.39
C SER A 7 8.84 2.34 -16.05
N PRO A 8 8.26 3.08 -17.02
CA PRO A 8 7.35 4.18 -16.70
C PRO A 8 6.32 3.71 -15.69
N VAL A 9 6.23 4.42 -14.57
CA VAL A 9 5.28 4.10 -13.51
C VAL A 9 3.88 4.26 -14.09
N THR A 10 3.16 3.15 -14.28
CA THR A 10 1.74 3.20 -14.60
C THR A 10 1.03 3.72 -13.36
N LEU A 11 0.44 4.90 -13.47
CA LEU A 11 -0.39 5.48 -12.43
C LEU A 11 -1.84 5.05 -12.63
N LEU A 12 -2.51 4.70 -11.55
CA LEU A 12 -3.92 4.33 -11.52
C LEU A 12 -4.64 5.25 -10.55
N ASP A 13 -5.74 5.85 -10.98
CA ASP A 13 -6.67 6.48 -10.06
C ASP A 13 -7.54 5.39 -9.44
N ILE A 14 -7.55 5.33 -8.11
CA ILE A 14 -8.35 4.37 -7.34
C ILE A 14 -9.25 5.11 -6.37
N GLU A 15 -10.33 4.44 -5.98
CA GLU A 15 -11.19 4.86 -4.89
C GLU A 15 -11.11 3.82 -3.75
N VAL A 16 -10.73 4.28 -2.57
CA VAL A 16 -10.65 3.46 -1.36
C VAL A 16 -11.46 4.14 -0.27
N TYR A 17 -12.55 3.52 0.18
CA TYR A 17 -13.42 4.08 1.22
C TYR A 17 -13.91 5.51 0.90
N GLU A 18 -14.40 5.75 -0.32
CA GLU A 18 -14.86 7.07 -0.80
C GLU A 18 -13.74 8.13 -0.86
N ALA A 19 -12.48 7.70 -0.80
CA ALA A 19 -11.30 8.53 -0.97
C ALA A 19 -10.71 8.23 -2.34
N THR A 20 -10.58 9.25 -3.19
CA THR A 20 -9.88 9.11 -4.46
C THR A 20 -8.40 9.42 -4.29
N GLY A 21 -7.55 8.68 -4.99
CA GLY A 21 -6.11 8.91 -4.99
C GLY A 21 -5.44 8.22 -6.16
N THR A 22 -4.29 8.75 -6.57
CA THR A 22 -3.47 8.17 -7.62
C THR A 22 -2.40 7.28 -6.99
N VAL A 23 -2.26 6.05 -7.49
CA VAL A 23 -1.29 5.06 -7.00
C VAL A 23 -0.41 4.53 -8.12
N CYS A 24 0.76 4.02 -7.77
CA CYS A 24 1.64 3.31 -8.69
C CYS A 24 1.18 1.85 -8.85
N ALA A 25 1.04 1.38 -10.09
CA ALA A 25 0.87 -0.04 -10.37
C ALA A 25 2.23 -0.74 -10.27
N ASP A 26 2.51 -1.31 -9.09
CA ASP A 26 3.73 -2.06 -8.81
C ASP A 26 3.46 -3.57 -8.89
N THR A 27 3.80 -4.20 -10.02
CA THR A 27 3.66 -5.65 -10.19
C THR A 27 4.60 -6.47 -9.31
N GLY A 28 5.61 -5.84 -8.69
CA GLY A 28 6.51 -6.48 -7.73
C GLY A 28 5.95 -6.52 -6.31
N ALA A 29 4.90 -5.76 -6.01
CA ALA A 29 4.28 -5.71 -4.70
C ALA A 29 3.17 -6.75 -4.55
N SER A 30 3.22 -7.56 -3.48
CA SER A 30 2.17 -8.54 -3.17
C SER A 30 0.96 -7.95 -2.43
N GLN A 31 1.09 -6.73 -1.89
CA GLN A 31 0.07 -6.00 -1.15
C GLN A 31 0.18 -4.52 -1.48
N SER A 32 -0.94 -3.80 -1.50
CA SER A 32 -0.94 -2.34 -1.56
C SER A 32 -0.28 -1.74 -0.32
N VAL A 33 0.53 -0.70 -0.51
CA VAL A 33 1.20 0.03 0.56
C VAL A 33 0.86 1.51 0.42
N ASP A 34 0.42 2.10 1.52
CA ASP A 34 0.07 3.52 1.61
C ASP A 34 1.00 4.26 2.56
N GLY A 35 1.13 5.57 2.33
CA GLY A 35 1.88 6.48 3.20
C GLY A 35 1.07 6.98 4.39
N GLU A 36 1.76 7.65 5.32
CA GLU A 36 1.17 8.18 6.56
C GLU A 36 0.02 9.18 6.31
N LEU A 37 0.07 9.96 5.23
CA LEU A 37 -0.98 10.92 4.88
C LEU A 37 -2.32 10.22 4.60
N MET A 38 -2.31 9.17 3.78
CA MET A 38 -3.52 8.39 3.49
C MET A 38 -4.02 7.67 4.74
N LEU A 39 -3.12 7.14 5.56
CA LEU A 39 -3.46 6.52 6.84
C LEU A 39 -4.20 7.50 7.77
N LYS A 40 -3.67 8.72 7.96
CA LYS A 40 -4.31 9.76 8.78
C LYS A 40 -5.67 10.16 8.21
N PHE A 41 -5.75 10.33 6.88
CA PHE A 41 -6.99 10.65 6.19
C PHE A 41 -8.08 9.61 6.47
N LEU A 42 -7.77 8.32 6.30
CA LEU A 42 -8.71 7.23 6.52
C LEU A 42 -9.11 7.09 7.99
N LYS A 43 -8.16 7.28 8.93
CA LYS A 43 -8.46 7.31 10.38
C LYS A 43 -9.41 8.45 10.75
N ASN A 44 -9.22 9.64 10.19
CA ASN A 44 -10.12 10.78 10.42
C ASN A 44 -11.54 10.52 9.90
N ARG A 45 -11.69 9.62 8.92
CA ARG A 45 -12.99 9.11 8.45
C ARG A 45 -13.49 7.89 9.23
N GLY A 46 -12.91 7.60 10.39
CA GLY A 46 -13.34 6.53 11.29
C GLY A 46 -12.94 5.11 10.84
N ARG A 47 -12.05 4.97 9.85
CA ARG A 47 -11.55 3.65 9.44
C ARG A 47 -10.62 3.08 10.50
N LYS A 48 -10.81 1.79 10.78
CA LYS A 48 -10.04 1.03 11.77
C LYS A 48 -8.99 0.18 11.08
N PHE A 49 -7.85 0.05 11.71
CA PHE A 49 -6.71 -0.72 11.22
C PHE A 49 -6.24 -1.66 12.33
N SER A 50 -5.84 -2.87 11.95
CA SER A 50 -5.13 -3.80 12.84
C SER A 50 -3.63 -3.59 12.72
N GLU A 51 -2.89 -3.82 13.79
CA GLU A 51 -1.42 -3.82 13.73
C GLU A 51 -0.90 -5.23 13.43
N LEU A 52 0.17 -5.32 12.63
CA LEU A 52 0.92 -6.56 12.44
C LEU A 52 2.40 -6.27 12.19
N TYR A 53 3.24 -7.27 12.44
CA TYR A 53 4.61 -7.29 11.95
C TYR A 53 4.62 -7.79 10.50
N LEU A 54 5.11 -6.97 9.57
CA LEU A 54 5.17 -7.31 8.15
C LEU A 54 6.62 -7.50 7.72
N SER A 55 6.99 -8.70 7.27
CA SER A 55 8.30 -8.89 6.64
C SER A 55 8.28 -8.31 5.23
N MET A 56 9.20 -7.39 4.94
CA MET A 56 9.32 -6.76 3.63
C MET A 56 10.79 -6.56 3.22
N CYS A 57 11.03 -6.56 1.92
CA CYS A 57 12.34 -6.32 1.31
C CYS A 57 12.12 -5.39 0.11
N PRO A 58 12.34 -4.07 0.26
CA PRO A 58 12.23 -3.13 -0.85
C PRO A 58 13.27 -3.40 -1.94
N ALA A 59 13.21 -2.64 -3.03
CA ALA A 59 14.12 -2.80 -4.17
C ALA A 59 15.61 -2.54 -3.81
N ASP A 60 15.89 -1.91 -2.67
CA ASP A 60 17.25 -1.75 -2.12
C ASP A 60 17.81 -3.03 -1.50
N GLY A 61 17.00 -4.09 -1.38
CA GLY A 61 17.38 -5.38 -0.83
C GLY A 61 17.43 -5.40 0.71
N GLN A 62 17.07 -4.31 1.39
CA GLN A 62 17.11 -4.26 2.84
C GLN A 62 15.89 -4.97 3.43
N GLN A 63 16.11 -6.15 4.02
CA GLN A 63 15.05 -6.87 4.70
C GLN A 63 14.74 -6.23 6.06
N SER A 64 13.46 -6.01 6.33
CA SER A 64 12.97 -5.50 7.61
C SER A 64 11.66 -6.17 8.01
N THR A 65 11.30 -6.08 9.30
CA THR A 65 10.01 -6.57 9.81
C THR A 65 9.34 -5.49 10.67
N PRO A 66 8.91 -4.36 10.10
CA PRO A 66 8.27 -3.29 10.84
C PRO A 66 6.90 -3.68 11.41
N LEU A 67 6.51 -3.03 12.51
CA LEU A 67 5.12 -2.97 12.95
C LEU A 67 4.37 -1.99 12.02
N VAL A 68 3.38 -2.49 11.30
CA VAL A 68 2.58 -1.73 10.33
C VAL A 68 1.10 -1.80 10.67
N GLN A 69 0.33 -0.85 10.14
CA GLN A 69 -1.13 -0.84 10.22
C GLN A 69 -1.72 -1.39 8.93
N ARG A 70 -2.64 -2.35 9.06
CA ARG A 70 -3.32 -3.01 7.94
C ARG A 70 -4.81 -2.77 8.01
N ALA A 71 -5.39 -2.45 6.87
CA ALA A 71 -6.81 -2.60 6.61
C ALA A 71 -7.02 -3.81 5.70
N THR A 72 -8.07 -4.57 5.97
CA THR A 72 -8.59 -5.57 5.03
C THR A 72 -9.85 -4.98 4.41
N ILE A 73 -9.84 -4.75 3.10
CA ILE A 73 -11.06 -4.39 2.39
C ILE A 73 -11.83 -5.69 2.18
N ALA A 74 -12.85 -5.92 3.00
CA ALA A 74 -13.78 -7.01 2.73
C ALA A 74 -14.60 -6.63 1.49
N ASN A 75 -14.53 -7.44 0.44
CA ASN A 75 -15.39 -7.26 -0.74
C ASN A 75 -16.86 -7.24 -0.28
N HIS A 76 -17.53 -6.10 -0.41
CA HIS A 76 -18.98 -6.08 -0.48
C HIS A 76 -19.34 -6.60 -1.87
N TYR A 77 -19.65 -7.89 -1.97
CA TYR A 77 -20.51 -8.35 -3.05
C TYR A 77 -21.90 -7.75 -2.78
N MET A 78 -22.29 -6.76 -3.57
CA MET A 78 -23.69 -6.35 -3.73
C MET A 78 -24.34 -7.27 -4.77
#